data_AF-A0A4Q3AVD2-F1
#
_entry.id   AF-A0A4Q3AVD2-F1
#
_cell.length_a   1.000
_cell.length_b   1.000
_cell.length_c   1.000
_cell.angle_alpha   90.00
_cell.angle_beta   90.00
_cell.angle_gamma   90.00
#
_symmetry.space_group_name_H-M   'P 1'
#
loop_
_entity.id
_entity.type
_entity.pdbx_description
1 polymer ?
#
loop_
_entity_poly.entity_id
_entity_poly.type
_entity_poly.pdbx_seq_one_letter_code
_entity_poly.pdbx_strand_id
1 'polypeptide(L)'
;MSFTDDEYAEALSLKSAVLDNWKDLKTSSVQALTETFLLRNGSLNKKEINWDLHVERKGFDILLDRLPWGISIIKLPWNNYLIYVNW
;
A
#
# COMPACT_ATOMS: atom_id res chain seq x y z
N MET A 1 -15.91 -15.72 4.58
CA MET A 1 -16.32 -14.55 3.77
C MET A 1 -15.39 -14.51 2.57
N SER A 2 -15.90 -14.77 1.37
CA SER A 2 -15.14 -14.59 0.12
C SER A 2 -15.50 -13.22 -0.46
N PHE A 3 -14.52 -12.55 -1.07
CA PHE A 3 -14.79 -11.35 -1.85
C PHE A 3 -15.58 -11.72 -3.11
N THR A 4 -16.36 -10.77 -3.61
CA THR A 4 -17.10 -10.86 -4.86
C THR A 4 -16.17 -10.67 -6.06
N ASP A 5 -16.59 -11.15 -7.24
CA ASP A 5 -15.82 -10.98 -8.48
C ASP A 5 -15.58 -9.50 -8.81
N ASP A 6 -16.57 -8.65 -8.53
CA ASP A 6 -16.47 -7.20 -8.71
C ASP A 6 -15.41 -6.58 -7.79
N GLU A 7 -15.32 -7.00 -6.52
CA GLU A 7 -14.27 -6.56 -5.60
C GLU A 7 -12.88 -6.98 -6.07
N TYR A 8 -12.74 -8.18 -6.63
CA TYR A 8 -11.47 -8.64 -7.22
C TYR A 8 -11.10 -7.83 -8.47
N ALA A 9 -12.07 -7.54 -9.35
CA ALA A 9 -11.86 -6.72 -10.54
C ALA A 9 -11.43 -5.30 -10.18
N GLU A 10 -12.07 -4.70 -9.18
CA GLU A 10 -11.72 -3.35 -8.71
C GLU A 10 -10.32 -3.30 -8.10
N ALA A 11 -9.95 -4.31 -7.30
CA ALA A 11 -8.60 -4.41 -6.75
C ALA A 11 -7.52 -4.57 -7.84
N LEU A 12 -7.82 -5.33 -8.90
CA LEU A 12 -6.91 -5.49 -10.04
C LEU A 12 -6.79 -4.20 -10.86
N SER A 13 -7.90 -3.51 -11.08
CA SER A 13 -7.95 -2.19 -11.73
C SER A 13 -7.09 -1.18 -10.98
N LEU A 14 -7.23 -1.09 -9.65
CA LEU A 14 -6.44 -0.20 -8.81
C LEU A 14 -4.94 -0.50 -8.91
N LYS A 15 -4.53 -1.77 -8.84
CA LYS A 15 -3.11 -2.14 -8.96
C LYS A 15 -2.53 -1.80 -10.34
N SER A 16 -3.33 -1.93 -11.40
CA SER A 16 -2.93 -1.54 -12.75
C SER A 16 -2.76 -0.02 -12.86
N ALA A 17 -3.70 0.74 -12.30
CA ALA A 17 -3.60 2.20 -12.24
C ALA A 17 -2.36 2.68 -11.46
N VAL A 18 -1.95 1.97 -10.40
CA VAL A 18 -0.70 2.28 -9.69
C VAL A 18 0.51 2.15 -10.63
N LEU A 19 0.60 1.08 -11.43
CA LEU A 19 1.70 0.89 -12.39
C LEU A 19 1.70 1.95 -13.50
N ASP A 20 0.52 2.33 -13.98
CA ASP A 20 0.39 3.35 -15.04
C ASP A 20 0.86 4.73 -14.58
N ASN A 21 0.59 5.07 -13.32
CA ASN A 21 0.92 6.37 -12.73
C ASN A 21 2.32 6.41 -12.09
N TRP A 22 2.86 5.29 -11.63
CA TRP A 22 4.20 5.20 -11.06
C TRP A 22 5.24 4.83 -12.13
N LYS A 23 5.73 5.86 -12.82
CA LYS A 23 6.59 5.71 -14.02
C LYS A 23 7.86 4.88 -13.79
N ASP A 24 8.44 4.90 -12.59
CA ASP A 24 9.64 4.11 -12.25
C ASP A 24 9.38 2.60 -12.21
N LEU A 25 8.12 2.15 -12.11
CA LEU A 25 7.71 0.75 -12.08
C LEU A 25 6.94 0.30 -13.33
N LYS A 26 6.92 1.12 -14.40
CA LYS A 26 6.13 0.86 -15.61
C LYS A 26 6.39 -0.48 -16.31
N THR A 27 7.54 -1.09 -16.11
CA THR A 27 7.88 -2.40 -16.70
C THR A 27 7.56 -3.58 -15.79
N SER A 28 7.05 -3.32 -14.58
CA SER A 28 6.70 -4.36 -13.61
C SER A 28 5.26 -4.83 -13.76
N SER A 29 5.00 -6.08 -13.37
CA SER A 29 3.65 -6.66 -13.36
C SER A 29 2.91 -6.33 -12.06
N VAL A 30 1.58 -6.47 -12.09
CA VAL A 30 0.74 -6.37 -10.88
C VAL A 30 1.18 -7.35 -9.80
N GLN A 31 1.64 -8.54 -10.20
CA GLN A 31 2.20 -9.54 -9.31
C GLN A 31 3.48 -9.03 -8.64
N ALA A 32 4.43 -8.52 -9.42
CA ALA A 32 5.68 -7.98 -8.90
C ALA A 32 5.44 -6.81 -7.94
N LEU A 33 4.53 -5.87 -8.27
CA LEU A 33 4.10 -4.81 -7.37
C LEU A 33 3.56 -5.38 -6.04
N THR A 34 2.70 -6.41 -6.13
CA THR A 34 2.07 -7.01 -4.95
C THR A 34 3.11 -7.67 -4.05
N GLU A 35 3.96 -8.54 -4.59
CA GLU A 35 4.96 -9.29 -3.82
C GLU A 35 6.05 -8.38 -3.23
N THR A 36 6.36 -7.27 -3.92
CA THR A 36 7.48 -6.38 -3.55
C THR A 36 7.04 -5.30 -2.56
N PHE A 37 5.90 -4.65 -2.79
CA PHE A 37 5.50 -3.46 -2.04
C PHE A 37 4.24 -3.62 -1.19
N LEU A 38 3.32 -4.53 -1.55
CA LEU A 38 2.07 -4.72 -0.81
C LEU A 38 2.17 -5.86 0.22
N LEU A 39 2.79 -6.97 -0.14
CA LEU A 39 2.97 -8.13 0.73
C LEU A 39 4.26 -7.97 1.53
N ARG A 40 4.16 -7.25 2.65
CA ARG A 40 5.29 -6.94 3.51
C ARG A 40 5.05 -7.38 4.94
N ASN A 41 6.12 -7.84 5.56
CA ASN A 41 6.14 -7.99 7.00
C ASN A 41 6.09 -6.61 7.64
N GLY A 42 5.40 -6.53 8.77
CA GLY A 42 5.33 -5.32 9.56
C GLY A 42 4.76 -5.60 10.93
N SER A 43 4.80 -4.59 11.77
CA SER A 43 4.16 -4.59 13.08
C SER A 43 3.18 -3.45 13.17
N LEU A 44 2.02 -3.71 13.77
CA LEU A 44 0.97 -2.74 13.97
C LEU A 44 0.86 -2.43 15.46
N ASN A 45 1.15 -1.19 15.83
CA ASN A 45 1.17 -0.74 17.22
C ASN A 45 0.02 0.23 17.46
N LYS A 46 -0.85 -0.12 18.42
CA LYS A 46 -1.92 0.77 18.85
C LYS A 46 -1.36 1.87 19.74
N LYS A 47 -1.64 3.14 19.40
CA LYS A 47 -1.46 4.29 20.29
C LYS A 47 -2.80 4.63 20.95
N GLU A 48 -2.87 5.73 21.70
CA GLU A 48 -4.10 6.10 22.42
C GLU A 48 -5.33 6.18 21.49
N ILE A 49 -5.17 6.88 20.36
CA ILE A 49 -6.24 7.07 19.35
C ILE A 49 -5.84 6.47 18.01
N ASN A 50 -4.59 6.70 17.59
CA ASN A 50 -4.09 6.33 16.27
C ASN A 50 -3.33 5.00 16.28
N TRP A 51 -2.91 4.57 15.10
CA TRP A 51 -2.09 3.39 14.91
C TRP A 51 -0.79 3.75 14.20
N ASP A 52 0.29 3.10 14.61
CA ASP A 52 1.56 3.12 13.89
C ASP A 52 1.79 1.76 13.24
N LEU A 53 1.81 1.74 11.92
CA LEU A 53 2.22 0.59 11.12
C LEU A 53 3.71 0.75 10.78
N HIS A 54 4.54 -0.16 11.23
CA HIS A 54 5.96 -0.23 10.86
C HIS A 54 6.14 -1.34 9.85
N VAL A 55 6.52 -0.98 8.63
CA VAL A 55 6.84 -1.93 7.58
C VAL A 55 8.32 -2.28 7.67
N GLU A 56 8.67 -3.55 7.46
CA GLU A 56 10.07 -3.97 7.37
C GLU A 56 10.76 -3.24 6.20
N ARG A 57 11.86 -2.53 6.42
CA ARG A 57 12.61 -1.84 5.35
C ARG A 57 13.37 -2.80 4.43
N LYS A 58 13.31 -2.57 3.12
CA LYS A 58 14.06 -3.26 2.07
C LYS A 58 14.71 -2.26 1.12
N GLY A 59 15.79 -2.69 0.44
CA GLY A 59 16.61 -1.78 -0.37
C GLY A 59 15.86 -1.09 -1.53
N PHE A 60 14.82 -1.72 -2.07
CA PHE A 60 14.03 -1.16 -3.16
C PHE A 60 12.97 -0.15 -2.69
N ASP A 61 12.82 0.08 -1.38
CA ASP A 61 11.89 1.07 -0.83
C ASP A 61 12.28 2.50 -1.21
N ILE A 62 13.52 2.74 -1.66
CA ILE A 62 13.94 4.02 -2.28
C ILE A 62 13.07 4.42 -3.48
N LEU A 63 12.39 3.47 -4.11
CA LEU A 63 11.47 3.77 -5.21
C LEU A 63 10.18 4.44 -4.68
N LEU A 64 9.78 4.18 -3.43
CA LEU A 64 8.56 4.75 -2.83
C LEU A 64 8.64 6.27 -2.74
N ASP A 65 9.84 6.83 -2.59
CA ASP A 65 10.08 8.29 -2.58
C ASP A 65 9.72 8.96 -3.92
N ARG A 66 9.55 8.18 -4.99
CA ARG A 66 9.20 8.66 -6.34
C ARG A 66 7.71 8.55 -6.66
N LEU A 67 6.90 8.08 -5.70
CA LEU A 67 5.46 8.04 -5.88
C LEU A 67 4.90 9.46 -6.04
N PRO A 68 3.94 9.68 -6.95
CA PRO A 68 3.32 10.98 -7.13
C PRO A 68 2.24 11.29 -6.07
N TRP A 69 2.07 10.42 -5.06
CA TRP A 69 1.14 10.60 -3.94
C TRP A 69 1.77 10.15 -2.62
N GLY A 70 1.22 10.63 -1.50
CA GLY A 70 1.66 10.23 -0.16
C GLY A 70 1.11 8.88 0.27
N ILE A 71 1.94 8.05 0.90
CA ILE A 71 1.58 6.71 1.42
C ILE A 71 1.85 6.53 2.91
N SER A 72 2.22 7.59 3.62
CA SER A 72 2.61 7.55 5.04
C SER A 72 1.44 7.71 6.01
N ILE A 73 0.23 8.02 5.53
CA ILE A 73 -0.95 8.20 6.37
C ILE A 73 -2.16 7.57 5.67
N ILE A 74 -2.88 6.69 6.37
CA ILE A 74 -4.13 6.09 5.91
C ILE A 74 -5.27 6.56 6.80
N LYS A 75 -6.35 7.05 6.18
CA LYS A 75 -7.63 7.38 6.81
C LYS A 75 -8.73 6.70 6.01
N LEU A 76 -9.52 5.85 6.67
CA LEU A 76 -10.57 5.08 6.01
C LEU A 76 -11.93 5.70 6.33
N PRO A 77 -12.93 5.62 5.43
CA PRO A 77 -14.25 6.23 5.66
C PRO A 77 -14.97 5.73 6.91
N TRP A 78 -14.66 4.52 7.36
CA TRP A 78 -15.31 3.83 8.47
C TRP A 78 -14.57 3.93 9.81
N ASN A 79 -13.44 4.66 9.87
CA ASN A 79 -12.69 4.82 11.12
C ASN A 79 -12.50 6.28 11.53
N ASN A 80 -12.41 6.50 12.84
CA ASN A 80 -12.17 7.82 13.44
C ASN A 80 -10.71 7.99 13.90
N TYR A 81 -9.81 7.14 13.42
CA TYR A 81 -8.39 7.14 13.75
C TYR A 81 -7.53 7.16 12.49
N LEU A 82 -6.31 7.66 12.62
CA LEU A 82 -5.30 7.61 11.57
C LEU A 82 -4.40 6.39 11.75
N ILE A 83 -3.89 5.89 10.63
CA ILE A 83 -2.81 4.91 10.62
C ILE A 83 -1.59 5.61 10.00
N TYR A 84 -0.57 5.85 10.81
CA TYR A 84 0.72 6.35 10.34
C TYR A 84 1.56 5.17 9.87
N VAL A 85 1.99 5.21 8.62
CA VAL A 85 2.79 4.16 7.99
C VAL A 85 4.24 4.62 7.97
N ASN A 86 5.06 3.92 8.74
CA ASN A 86 6.51 4.06 8.76
C ASN A 86 7.08 3.02 7.81
N TRP A 87 7.51 3.47 6.64
CA TRP A 87 8.09 2.66 5.57
C TRP A 87 9.58 2.37 5.80
#